data_AF-A0A6P7JJ70-F1
#
_entry.id   AF-A0A6P7JJ70-F1
#
_cell.length_a   1.000
_cell.length_b   1.000
_cell.length_c   1.000
_cell.angle_alpha   90.00
_cell.angle_beta   90.00
_cell.angle_gamma   90.00
#
_symmetry.space_group_name_H-M   'P 1'
#
loop_
_entity.id
_entity.type
_entity.pdbx_description
1 polymer ?
#
loop_
_entity_poly.entity_id
_entity_poly.type
_entity_poly.pdbx_seq_one_letter_code
_entity_poly.pdbx_strand_id
1 'polypeptide(L)'
;MASLSESEIAQIAKLQRDAGVQTLSCHFSWPDSCDELQCLHQEFVYDVAMFAADCGFPWTNVIGAAQIAKDIFPQLHDHDVHKLFSLLRDIFCKFLPKLTPVHQREFSRYLIDTCTTRRRLFQAVVGGAANMSIAQLHLEIQLPPTPCPLAQGIDLHEWETQQHEARLISTLQQKEEELRCLREGSGICLGEVNVPEDGNLDQQGILELVQAEVKAKEGQVQERLNQEAALLSDILQLKLQLSAFATEGQQDTDPSNTGPTSPDPDTPQAERKD
;
A
#
# COMPACT_ATOMS: atom_id res chain seq x y z
N MET A 1 43.87 -1.70 40.51
CA MET A 1 43.02 -1.24 39.41
C MET A 1 43.79 -0.15 38.68
N ALA A 2 44.05 -0.32 37.38
CA ALA A 2 44.74 0.71 36.60
C ALA A 2 43.76 1.86 36.35
N SER A 3 44.07 3.04 36.86
CA SER A 3 43.32 4.26 36.55
C SER A 3 43.44 4.54 35.05
N LEU A 4 42.33 4.45 34.32
CA LEU A 4 42.25 4.79 32.89
C LEU A 4 42.79 6.22 32.68
N SER A 5 43.84 6.37 31.89
CA SER A 5 44.46 7.67 31.62
C SER A 5 43.82 8.36 30.41
N GLU A 6 43.97 9.70 30.34
CA GLU A 6 43.44 10.50 29.21
C GLU A 6 44.03 10.09 27.86
N SER A 7 45.31 9.69 27.83
CA SER A 7 45.97 9.20 26.62
C SER A 7 45.43 7.85 26.15
N GLU A 8 45.11 6.96 27.09
CA GLU A 8 44.59 5.63 26.77
C GLU A 8 43.17 5.72 26.21
N ILE A 9 42.28 6.51 26.81
CA ILE A 9 40.91 6.67 26.28
C ILE A 9 40.92 7.34 24.89
N ALA A 10 41.84 8.27 24.64
CA ALA A 10 42.01 8.88 23.32
C ALA A 10 42.56 7.90 22.27
N GLN A 11 43.34 6.89 22.69
CA GLN A 11 43.78 5.80 21.82
C GLN A 11 42.63 4.83 21.54
N ILE A 12 41.85 4.46 22.56
CA ILE A 12 40.68 3.59 22.44
C ILE A 12 39.67 4.18 21.46
N ALA A 13 39.43 5.49 21.50
CA ALA A 13 38.52 6.18 20.58
C ALA A 13 38.93 6.09 19.09
N LYS A 14 40.18 5.73 18.79
CA LYS A 14 40.69 5.54 17.41
C LYS A 14 40.62 4.09 16.94
N LEU A 15 40.32 3.14 17.83
CA LEU A 15 40.24 1.73 17.50
C LEU A 15 38.91 1.40 16.81
N GLN A 16 38.90 0.27 16.09
CA GLN A 16 37.65 -0.33 15.62
C GLN A 16 36.79 -0.76 16.81
N ARG A 17 35.46 -0.70 16.66
CA ARG A 17 34.49 -0.86 17.75
C ARG A 17 34.79 -2.06 18.65
N ASP A 18 34.93 -3.25 18.09
CA ASP A 18 35.10 -4.48 18.88
C ASP A 18 36.41 -4.48 19.68
N ALA A 19 37.50 -4.00 19.06
CA ALA A 19 38.79 -3.85 19.74
C ALA A 19 38.74 -2.75 20.83
N GLY A 20 38.00 -1.67 20.57
CA GLY A 20 37.77 -0.59 21.52
C GLY A 20 36.98 -1.04 22.75
N VAL A 21 35.92 -1.83 22.56
CA VAL A 21 35.11 -2.42 23.64
C VAL A 21 35.97 -3.32 24.51
N GLN A 22 36.76 -4.22 23.92
CA GLN A 22 37.65 -5.12 24.66
C GLN A 22 38.75 -4.36 25.42
N THR A 23 39.37 -3.37 24.77
CA THR A 23 40.44 -2.60 25.40
C THR A 23 39.90 -1.79 26.57
N LEU A 24 38.76 -1.11 26.39
CA LEU A 24 38.09 -0.37 27.47
C LEU A 24 37.63 -1.30 28.59
N SER A 25 37.19 -2.51 28.27
CA SER A 25 36.68 -3.44 29.27
C SER A 25 37.76 -3.98 30.20
N CYS A 26 39.01 -4.08 29.74
CA CYS A 26 40.15 -4.44 30.60
C CYS A 26 40.41 -3.43 31.74
N HIS A 27 39.94 -2.18 31.61
CA HIS A 27 40.13 -1.14 32.64
C HIS A 27 39.08 -1.17 33.75
N PHE A 28 38.02 -1.99 33.61
CA PHE A 28 36.95 -2.08 34.59
C PHE A 28 36.82 -3.49 35.17
N SER A 29 36.53 -3.58 36.46
CA SER A 29 36.06 -4.83 37.07
C SER A 29 34.57 -5.00 36.81
N TRP A 30 34.19 -6.10 36.16
CA TRP A 30 32.80 -6.42 35.81
C TRP A 30 32.18 -7.31 36.88
N PRO A 31 30.87 -7.17 37.17
CA PRO A 31 30.17 -8.09 38.05
C PRO A 31 30.10 -9.50 37.43
N ASP A 32 30.12 -10.53 38.27
CA ASP A 32 29.94 -11.94 37.88
C ASP A 32 28.54 -12.13 37.27
N SER A 33 28.41 -11.83 35.99
CA SER A 33 27.17 -11.92 35.22
C SER A 33 27.37 -12.92 34.08
N CYS A 34 26.29 -13.46 33.53
CA CYS A 34 26.35 -14.33 32.35
C CYS A 34 27.15 -13.64 31.23
N ASP A 35 27.99 -14.40 30.50
CA ASP A 35 28.90 -13.88 29.47
C ASP A 35 28.20 -12.93 28.48
N GLU A 36 26.95 -13.23 28.10
CA GLU A 36 26.15 -12.42 27.17
C GLU A 36 25.73 -11.07 27.75
N LEU A 37 25.32 -11.03 29.02
CA LEU A 37 24.90 -9.79 29.66
C LEU A 37 26.10 -8.90 29.97
N GLN A 38 27.22 -9.51 30.30
CA GLN A 38 28.48 -8.82 30.46
C GLN A 38 28.94 -8.18 29.14
N CYS A 39 28.81 -8.87 28.00
CA CYS A 39 29.08 -8.29 26.68
C CYS A 39 28.22 -7.04 26.42
N LEU A 40 26.92 -7.11 26.68
CA LEU A 40 26.02 -5.95 26.51
C LEU A 40 26.36 -4.80 27.46
N HIS A 41 26.82 -5.09 28.67
CA HIS A 41 27.28 -4.09 29.63
C HIS A 41 28.54 -3.37 29.10
N GLN A 42 29.50 -4.13 28.58
CA GLN A 42 30.73 -3.60 28.00
C GLN A 42 30.47 -2.71 26.77
N GLU A 43 29.61 -3.15 25.87
CA GLU A 43 29.17 -2.36 24.72
C GLU A 43 28.51 -1.05 25.15
N PHE A 44 27.61 -1.11 26.13
CA PHE A 44 26.93 0.09 26.62
C PHE A 44 27.91 1.11 27.21
N VAL A 45 28.89 0.67 27.99
CA VAL A 45 29.93 1.54 28.54
C VAL A 45 30.76 2.18 27.44
N TYR A 46 31.11 1.41 26.41
CA TYR A 46 31.84 1.92 25.24
C TYR A 46 31.00 2.94 24.46
N ASP A 47 29.75 2.62 24.13
CA ASP A 47 28.86 3.50 23.36
C ASP A 47 28.69 4.87 24.04
N VAL A 48 28.51 4.90 25.36
CA VAL A 48 28.39 6.15 26.13
C VAL A 48 29.70 6.94 26.17
N ALA A 49 30.84 6.24 26.27
CA ALA A 49 32.15 6.88 26.23
C ALA A 49 32.45 7.48 24.85
N MET A 50 32.15 6.75 23.77
CA MET A 50 32.36 7.23 22.40
C MET A 50 31.45 8.40 22.08
N PHE A 51 30.17 8.35 22.50
CA PHE A 51 29.29 9.50 22.39
C PHE A 51 29.88 10.76 23.04
N ALA A 52 30.42 10.64 24.25
CA ALA A 52 31.07 11.76 24.93
C ALA A 52 32.31 12.26 24.17
N ALA A 53 33.12 11.35 23.61
CA ALA A 53 34.29 11.71 22.81
C ALA A 53 33.89 12.42 21.50
N ASP A 54 32.89 11.92 20.80
CA ASP A 54 32.37 12.49 19.55
C ASP A 54 31.74 13.86 19.74
N CYS A 55 31.11 14.08 20.90
CA CYS A 55 30.61 15.40 21.30
C CYS A 55 31.71 16.37 21.74
N GLY A 56 32.99 15.97 21.70
CA GLY A 56 34.13 16.82 22.03
C GLY A 56 34.32 17.05 23.53
N PHE A 57 33.94 16.08 24.37
CA PHE A 57 34.12 16.24 25.82
C PHE A 57 35.62 16.15 26.16
N PRO A 58 36.10 16.86 27.20
CA PRO A 58 37.43 16.62 27.74
C PRO A 58 37.60 15.15 28.11
N TRP A 59 38.78 14.57 27.90
CA TRP A 59 39.04 13.15 28.14
C TRP A 59 38.75 12.71 29.58
N THR A 60 38.97 13.58 30.56
CA THR A 60 38.57 13.36 31.97
C THR A 60 37.07 13.14 32.14
N ASN A 61 36.26 13.87 31.38
CA ASN A 61 34.81 13.74 31.39
C ASN A 61 34.35 12.53 30.56
N VAL A 62 35.07 12.15 29.50
CA VAL A 62 34.80 10.90 28.77
C VAL A 62 35.00 9.69 29.69
N ILE A 63 36.08 9.67 30.49
CA ILE A 63 36.34 8.64 31.51
C ILE A 63 35.19 8.62 32.53
N GLY A 64 34.77 9.80 33.01
CA GLY A 64 33.64 9.92 33.93
C GLY A 64 32.33 9.39 33.35
N ALA A 65 32.06 9.64 32.06
CA ALA A 65 30.88 9.14 31.36
C ALA A 65 30.89 7.60 31.25
N ALA A 66 32.04 7.00 30.93
CA ALA A 66 32.21 5.55 30.91
C ALA A 66 31.95 4.93 32.30
N GLN A 67 32.47 5.56 33.35
CA GLN A 67 32.31 5.08 34.73
C GLN A 67 30.86 5.19 35.20
N ILE A 68 30.16 6.26 34.83
CA ILE A 68 28.73 6.43 35.05
C ILE A 68 27.92 5.37 34.32
N ALA A 69 28.22 5.12 33.05
CA ALA A 69 27.54 4.09 32.26
C ALA A 69 27.70 2.70 32.90
N LYS A 70 28.89 2.43 33.43
CA LYS A 70 29.17 1.18 34.13
C LYS A 70 28.26 1.00 35.35
N ASP A 71 28.06 2.06 36.13
CA ASP A 71 27.28 2.01 37.37
C ASP A 71 25.75 2.00 37.13
N ILE A 72 25.29 2.58 36.01
CA ILE A 72 23.85 2.63 35.64
C ILE A 72 23.35 1.28 35.13
N PHE A 73 24.13 0.61 34.27
CA PHE A 73 23.64 -0.52 33.50
C PHE A 73 23.05 -1.67 34.33
N PRO A 74 23.67 -2.13 35.44
CA PRO A 74 23.09 -3.20 36.27
C PRO A 74 21.70 -2.86 36.82
N GLN A 75 21.41 -1.57 36.98
CA GLN A 75 20.15 -1.06 37.51
C GLN A 75 19.07 -0.90 36.43
N LEU A 76 19.42 -1.06 35.15
CA LEU A 76 18.45 -1.08 34.04
C LEU A 76 17.63 -2.37 34.01
N HIS A 77 18.11 -3.45 34.65
CA HIS A 77 17.37 -4.70 34.83
C HIS A 77 16.26 -4.58 35.88
N ASP A 78 16.39 -3.65 36.82
CA ASP A 78 15.38 -3.46 37.86
C ASP A 78 14.10 -2.89 37.24
N HIS A 79 12.96 -3.49 37.61
CA HIS A 79 11.64 -3.13 37.06
C HIS A 79 11.12 -1.79 37.58
N ASP A 80 11.80 -1.14 38.53
CA ASP A 80 11.36 0.11 39.14
C ASP A 80 11.76 1.34 38.30
N VAL A 81 10.76 2.06 37.80
CA VAL A 81 10.93 3.27 36.98
C VAL A 81 11.41 4.43 37.84
N HIS A 82 10.90 4.54 39.06
CA HIS A 82 11.24 5.62 39.98
C HIS A 82 12.69 5.51 40.46
N LYS A 83 13.17 4.30 40.70
CA LYS A 83 14.57 4.03 41.06
C LYS A 83 15.54 4.49 39.96
N LEU A 84 15.26 4.16 38.70
CA LEU A 84 16.08 4.61 37.57
C LEU A 84 16.12 6.14 37.44
N PHE A 85 14.97 6.81 37.57
CA PHE A 85 14.92 8.28 37.52
C PHE A 85 15.65 8.93 38.70
N SER A 86 15.56 8.34 39.91
CA SER A 86 16.33 8.83 41.05
C SER A 86 17.84 8.69 40.83
N LEU A 87 18.28 7.58 40.26
CA LEU A 87 19.68 7.35 39.92
C LEU A 87 20.18 8.34 38.85
N LEU A 88 19.44 8.48 37.75
CA LEU A 88 19.76 9.43 36.68
C LEU A 88 19.85 10.86 37.24
N ARG A 89 18.90 11.25 38.08
CA ARG A 89 18.93 12.56 38.76
C ARG A 89 20.20 12.73 39.60
N ASP A 90 20.55 11.73 40.41
CA ASP A 90 21.72 11.81 41.29
C ASP A 90 23.03 11.89 40.49
N ILE A 91 23.10 11.17 39.37
CA ILE A 91 24.23 11.20 38.42
C ILE A 91 24.29 12.56 37.74
N PHE A 92 23.16 13.07 37.29
CA PHE A 92 23.07 14.39 36.68
C PHE A 92 23.51 15.50 37.64
N CYS A 93 23.11 15.42 38.92
CA CYS A 93 23.56 16.38 39.93
C CYS A 93 25.07 16.33 40.19
N LYS A 94 25.70 15.15 40.09
CA LYS A 94 27.15 14.98 40.37
C LYS A 94 28.05 15.25 39.16
N PHE A 95 27.56 14.95 37.96
CA PHE A 95 28.38 14.94 36.74
C PHE A 95 28.13 16.14 35.82
N LEU A 96 26.87 16.58 35.66
CA LEU A 96 26.55 17.71 34.77
C LEU A 96 27.27 19.02 35.14
N PRO A 97 27.46 19.38 36.43
CA PRO A 97 28.13 20.64 36.78
C PRO A 97 29.59 20.73 36.29
N LYS A 98 30.20 19.60 35.90
CA LYS A 98 31.57 19.53 35.35
C LYS A 98 31.62 19.75 33.83
N LEU A 99 30.46 19.84 33.18
CA LEU A 99 30.30 19.95 31.73
C LEU A 99 29.83 21.36 31.33
N THR A 100 30.10 21.73 30.08
CA THR A 100 29.53 22.95 29.48
C THR A 100 28.01 22.82 29.31
N PRO A 101 27.24 23.91 29.31
CA PRO A 101 25.77 23.84 29.25
C PRO A 101 25.25 23.14 27.98
N VAL A 102 26.00 23.21 26.87
CA VAL A 102 25.68 22.49 25.63
C VAL A 102 25.88 20.98 25.81
N HIS A 103 27.03 20.57 26.35
CA HIS A 103 27.34 19.16 26.65
C HIS A 103 26.37 18.56 27.66
N GLN A 104 25.91 19.34 28.64
CA GLN A 104 24.91 18.91 29.62
C GLN A 104 23.59 18.51 28.95
N ARG A 105 23.11 19.31 27.99
CA ARG A 105 21.86 19.04 27.27
C ARG A 105 21.98 17.79 26.39
N GLU A 106 23.05 17.69 25.62
CA GLU A 106 23.24 16.56 24.71
C GLU A 106 23.46 15.25 25.48
N PHE A 107 24.29 15.26 26.53
CA PHE A 107 24.52 14.08 27.36
C PHE A 107 23.27 13.62 28.11
N SER A 108 22.51 14.55 28.72
CA SER A 108 21.28 14.18 29.42
C SER A 108 20.24 13.59 28.48
N ARG A 109 20.07 14.18 27.29
CA ARG A 109 19.17 13.63 26.26
C ARG A 109 19.60 12.23 25.84
N TYR A 110 20.86 12.07 25.46
CA TYR A 110 21.40 10.79 25.00
C TYR A 110 21.30 9.71 26.09
N LEU A 111 21.68 10.04 27.33
CA LEU A 111 21.68 9.07 28.43
C LEU A 111 20.25 8.64 28.78
N ILE A 112 19.29 9.58 28.83
CA ILE A 112 17.88 9.24 29.08
C ILE A 112 17.33 8.34 27.97
N ASP A 113 17.57 8.68 26.70
CA ASP A 113 17.07 7.91 25.57
C ASP A 113 17.67 6.49 25.52
N THR A 114 18.99 6.40 25.68
CA THR A 114 19.71 5.12 25.67
C THR A 114 19.30 4.23 26.85
N CYS A 115 19.22 4.78 28.07
CA CYS A 115 18.76 4.03 29.24
C CYS A 115 17.30 3.58 29.10
N THR A 116 16.42 4.43 28.56
CA THR A 116 15.01 4.10 28.33
C THR A 116 14.88 2.98 27.30
N THR A 117 15.61 3.07 26.20
CA THR A 117 15.60 2.06 25.12
C THR A 117 16.16 0.73 25.60
N ARG A 118 17.33 0.72 26.23
CA ARG A 118 17.95 -0.50 26.78
C ARG A 118 17.06 -1.16 27.83
N ARG A 119 16.45 -0.38 28.73
CA ARG A 119 15.47 -0.90 29.69
C ARG A 119 14.27 -1.54 29.00
N ARG A 120 13.68 -0.89 27.99
CA ARG A 120 12.54 -1.47 27.24
C ARG A 120 12.92 -2.78 26.56
N LEU A 121 14.14 -2.88 26.03
CA LEU A 121 14.66 -4.13 25.46
C LEU A 121 14.78 -5.21 26.55
N PHE A 122 15.37 -4.90 27.70
CA PHE A 122 15.43 -5.85 28.82
C PHE A 122 14.03 -6.26 29.30
N GLN A 123 13.09 -5.32 29.40
CA GLN A 123 11.71 -5.61 29.75
C GLN A 123 11.00 -6.46 28.70
N ALA A 124 11.27 -6.27 27.41
CA ALA A 124 10.70 -7.11 26.36
C ALA A 124 11.22 -8.56 26.45
N VAL A 125 12.53 -8.72 26.69
CA VAL A 125 13.16 -10.03 26.84
C VAL A 125 12.69 -10.74 28.12
N VAL A 126 12.70 -10.05 29.28
CA VAL A 126 12.35 -10.63 30.59
C VAL A 126 10.83 -10.71 30.80
N GLY A 127 10.08 -9.69 30.37
CA GLY A 127 8.63 -9.59 30.49
C GLY A 127 7.87 -10.48 29.50
N GLY A 128 8.57 -11.36 28.79
CA GLY A 128 7.94 -12.41 28.01
C GLY A 128 7.35 -11.95 26.68
N ALA A 129 7.97 -11.02 25.94
CA ALA A 129 7.78 -11.03 24.48
C ALA A 129 8.33 -12.34 23.85
N ALA A 130 9.19 -13.05 24.58
CA ALA A 130 9.57 -14.45 24.33
C ALA A 130 8.52 -15.49 24.84
N ASN A 131 7.58 -15.08 25.70
CA ASN A 131 6.53 -15.92 26.31
C ASN A 131 5.12 -15.59 25.79
N MET A 132 4.93 -14.50 25.05
CA MET A 132 4.01 -14.52 23.93
C MET A 132 4.48 -15.74 23.18
N SER A 133 3.69 -16.81 23.21
CA SER A 133 3.82 -17.83 22.22
C SER A 133 4.02 -17.05 20.93
N ILE A 134 5.22 -17.11 20.38
CA ILE A 134 5.36 -16.97 18.95
C ILE A 134 4.50 -18.14 18.52
N ALA A 135 3.20 -17.89 18.41
CA ALA A 135 2.33 -18.65 17.58
C ALA A 135 3.04 -18.41 16.26
N GLN A 136 3.93 -19.35 15.91
CA GLN A 136 4.19 -19.71 14.55
C GLN A 136 2.81 -20.11 14.01
N LEU A 137 1.96 -19.10 13.81
CA LEU A 137 0.95 -19.11 12.80
C LEU A 137 1.79 -19.35 11.56
N HIS A 138 1.83 -20.61 11.14
CA HIS A 138 2.04 -20.96 9.76
C HIS A 138 0.94 -20.26 8.98
N LEU A 139 1.16 -18.97 8.73
CA LEU A 139 0.40 -18.19 7.80
C LEU A 139 0.87 -18.68 6.45
N GLU A 140 0.13 -19.66 5.93
CA GLU A 140 0.21 -20.04 4.53
C GLU A 140 -0.20 -18.81 3.72
N ILE A 141 0.80 -18.01 3.35
CA ILE A 141 0.61 -16.90 2.43
C ILE A 141 0.26 -17.54 1.09
N GLN A 142 -1.01 -17.57 0.75
CA GLN A 142 -1.43 -17.97 -0.59
C GLN A 142 -0.84 -16.97 -1.57
N LEU A 143 0.04 -17.47 -2.44
CA LEU A 143 0.56 -16.67 -3.54
C LEU A 143 -0.62 -16.29 -4.45
N PRO A 144 -0.64 -15.05 -4.97
CA PRO A 144 -1.59 -14.70 -6.01
C PRO A 144 -1.45 -15.69 -7.17
N PRO A 145 -2.57 -16.10 -7.81
CA PRO A 145 -2.51 -17.05 -8.90
C PRO A 145 -1.58 -16.52 -10.00
N THR A 146 -0.75 -17.40 -10.54
CA THR A 146 0.15 -17.05 -11.64
C THR A 146 -0.67 -16.49 -12.80
N PRO A 147 -0.33 -15.30 -13.33
CA PRO A 147 -1.05 -14.74 -14.46
C PRO A 147 -0.97 -15.68 -15.66
N CYS A 148 -2.02 -15.69 -16.48
CA CYS A 148 -2.03 -16.48 -17.70
C CYS A 148 -0.89 -16.04 -18.64
N PRO A 149 -0.32 -16.97 -19.43
CA PRO A 149 0.68 -16.64 -20.44
C PRO A 149 0.17 -15.57 -21.41
N LEU A 150 1.07 -14.68 -21.85
CA LEU A 150 0.74 -13.63 -22.83
C LEU A 150 0.19 -14.19 -24.15
N ALA A 151 0.55 -15.43 -24.50
CA ALA A 151 0.00 -16.13 -25.67
C ALA A 151 -1.52 -16.40 -25.59
N GLN A 152 -2.13 -16.28 -24.40
CA GLN A 152 -3.58 -16.33 -24.20
C GLN A 152 -4.20 -14.92 -24.17
N GLY A 153 -3.38 -13.87 -24.25
CA GLY A 153 -3.85 -12.51 -24.38
C GLY A 153 -4.43 -12.27 -25.77
N ILE A 154 -5.42 -11.38 -25.83
CA ILE A 154 -5.93 -10.82 -27.08
C ILE A 154 -5.18 -9.50 -27.29
N ASP A 155 -4.91 -9.13 -28.55
CA ASP A 155 -4.33 -7.83 -28.84
C ASP A 155 -5.23 -6.70 -28.33
N LEU A 156 -4.63 -5.59 -27.87
CA LEU A 156 -5.39 -4.48 -27.31
C LEU A 156 -6.42 -3.95 -28.33
N HIS A 157 -6.03 -3.84 -29.60
CA HIS A 157 -6.90 -3.32 -30.65
C HIS A 157 -8.05 -4.29 -30.94
N GLU A 158 -7.77 -5.60 -31.01
CA GLU A 158 -8.80 -6.63 -31.17
C GLU A 158 -9.79 -6.67 -30.00
N TRP A 159 -9.31 -6.43 -28.77
CA TRP A 159 -10.18 -6.35 -27.60
C TRP A 159 -11.05 -5.09 -27.62
N GLU A 160 -10.49 -3.94 -28.00
CA GLU A 160 -11.22 -2.67 -28.11
C GLU A 160 -12.30 -2.73 -29.19
N THR A 161 -12.02 -3.37 -30.33
CA THR A 161 -13.01 -3.56 -31.41
C THR A 161 -14.13 -4.49 -30.96
N GLN A 162 -13.82 -5.62 -30.32
CA GLN A 162 -14.82 -6.53 -29.75
C GLN A 162 -15.69 -5.85 -28.68
N GLN A 163 -15.08 -5.02 -27.82
CA GLN A 163 -15.82 -4.28 -26.79
C GLN A 163 -16.75 -3.24 -27.42
N HIS A 164 -16.29 -2.55 -28.47
CA HIS A 164 -17.10 -1.58 -29.20
C HIS A 164 -18.29 -2.26 -29.92
N GLU A 165 -18.04 -3.37 -30.60
CA GLU A 165 -19.08 -4.16 -31.28
C GLU A 165 -20.12 -4.69 -30.28
N ALA A 166 -19.69 -5.27 -29.17
CA ALA A 166 -20.59 -5.77 -28.12
C ALA A 166 -21.49 -4.65 -27.56
N ARG A 167 -20.95 -3.43 -27.41
CA ARG A 167 -21.71 -2.26 -26.97
C ARG A 167 -22.76 -1.82 -28.00
N LEU A 168 -22.40 -1.82 -29.28
CA LEU A 168 -23.33 -1.50 -30.37
C LEU A 168 -24.46 -2.53 -30.46
N ILE A 169 -24.14 -3.82 -30.36
CA ILE A 169 -25.13 -4.91 -30.37
C ILE A 169 -26.08 -4.79 -29.18
N SER A 170 -25.57 -4.54 -27.97
CA SER A 170 -26.40 -4.35 -26.78
C SER A 170 -27.34 -3.14 -26.91
N THR A 171 -26.83 -2.02 -27.44
CA THR A 171 -27.64 -0.81 -27.66
C THR A 171 -28.72 -1.05 -28.71
N LEU A 172 -28.40 -1.78 -29.78
CA LEU A 172 -29.34 -2.17 -30.82
C LEU A 172 -30.45 -3.06 -30.26
N GLN A 173 -30.10 -4.09 -29.48
CA GLN A 173 -31.08 -4.97 -28.83
C GLN A 173 -32.02 -4.20 -27.89
N GLN A 174 -31.48 -3.25 -27.12
CA GLN A 174 -32.29 -2.39 -26.27
C GLN A 174 -33.29 -1.57 -27.10
N LYS A 175 -32.85 -0.96 -28.21
CA LYS A 175 -33.71 -0.14 -29.07
C LYS A 175 -34.77 -0.97 -29.79
N GLU A 176 -34.42 -2.18 -30.22
CA GLU A 176 -35.37 -3.12 -30.81
C GLU A 176 -36.43 -3.59 -29.80
N GLU A 177 -36.05 -3.78 -28.53
CA GLU A 177 -36.99 -4.10 -27.45
C GLU A 177 -37.88 -2.91 -27.10
N GLU A 178 -37.34 -1.68 -27.02
CA GLU A 178 -38.11 -0.45 -26.83
C GLU A 178 -39.18 -0.29 -27.92
N LEU A 179 -38.79 -0.54 -29.18
CA LEU A 179 -39.70 -0.50 -30.32
C LEU A 179 -40.74 -1.62 -30.25
N ARG A 180 -40.36 -2.83 -29.84
CA ARG A 180 -41.28 -3.94 -29.62
C ARG A 180 -42.32 -3.58 -28.56
N CYS A 181 -41.87 -3.09 -27.40
CA CYS A 181 -42.73 -2.63 -26.32
C CYS A 181 -43.67 -1.50 -26.77
N LEU A 182 -43.19 -0.57 -27.60
CA LEU A 182 -44.02 0.51 -28.16
C LEU A 182 -45.14 -0.05 -29.06
N ARG A 183 -44.84 -1.06 -29.88
CA ARG A 183 -45.82 -1.69 -30.78
C ARG A 183 -46.81 -2.59 -30.05
N GLU A 184 -46.35 -3.34 -29.05
CA GLU A 184 -47.18 -4.26 -28.26
C GLU A 184 -48.00 -3.54 -27.18
N GLY A 185 -47.50 -2.43 -26.66
CA GLY A 185 -48.25 -1.54 -25.78
C GLY A 185 -49.44 -0.94 -26.54
N SER A 186 -50.66 -1.28 -26.12
CA SER A 186 -51.89 -0.64 -26.58
C SER A 186 -51.94 0.81 -26.10
N GLY A 187 -51.21 1.70 -26.77
CA GLY A 187 -51.07 3.11 -26.37
C GLY A 187 -52.12 4.02 -26.99
N ILE A 188 -53.37 3.58 -26.94
CA ILE A 188 -54.49 4.50 -26.94
C ILE A 188 -55.19 4.28 -25.59
N CYS A 189 -54.75 5.02 -24.58
CA CYS A 189 -55.35 4.94 -23.25
C CYS A 189 -56.79 5.47 -23.37
N LEU A 190 -57.81 4.62 -23.51
CA LEU A 190 -59.22 5.02 -23.44
C LEU A 190 -59.42 5.70 -22.08
N GLY A 191 -59.28 7.02 -22.05
CA GLY A 191 -59.57 7.79 -20.86
C GLY A 191 -61.06 7.68 -20.62
N GLU A 192 -61.45 7.43 -19.38
CA GLU A 192 -62.84 7.64 -18.99
C GLU A 192 -63.20 9.09 -19.35
N VAL A 193 -64.15 9.22 -20.26
CA VAL A 193 -64.73 10.51 -20.63
C VAL A 193 -65.34 11.07 -19.35
N ASN A 194 -64.69 12.07 -18.74
CA ASN A 194 -65.26 12.80 -17.61
C ASN A 194 -66.45 13.59 -18.13
N VAL A 195 -67.64 12.98 -18.04
CA VAL A 195 -68.91 13.66 -18.28
C VAL A 195 -69.12 14.61 -17.10
N PRO A 196 -69.31 15.92 -17.32
CA PRO A 196 -69.67 16.84 -16.24
C PRO A 196 -70.93 16.34 -15.52
N GLU A 197 -70.93 16.31 -14.18
CA GLU A 197 -72.04 15.80 -13.35
C GLU A 197 -73.36 16.57 -13.51
N ASP A 198 -73.34 17.76 -14.14
CA ASP A 198 -74.55 18.55 -14.41
C ASP A 198 -75.22 18.13 -15.74
N GLY A 199 -76.32 17.39 -15.61
CA GLY A 199 -77.04 16.71 -16.68
C GLY A 199 -77.84 17.60 -17.65
N ASN A 200 -77.20 18.53 -18.35
CA ASN A 200 -77.73 19.09 -19.61
C ASN A 200 -76.59 19.55 -20.53
N LEU A 201 -76.00 18.60 -21.26
CA LEU A 201 -75.11 18.91 -22.37
C LEU A 201 -75.95 19.11 -23.64
N ASP A 202 -75.99 20.33 -24.15
CA ASP A 202 -76.53 20.60 -25.49
C ASP A 202 -75.75 19.79 -26.55
N GLN A 203 -76.36 19.50 -27.70
CA GLN A 203 -75.71 18.77 -28.81
C GLN A 203 -74.32 19.35 -29.16
N GLN A 204 -74.15 20.66 -28.99
CA GLN A 204 -72.90 21.37 -29.21
C GLN A 204 -71.81 21.04 -28.17
N GLY A 205 -72.15 20.88 -26.90
CA GLY A 205 -71.19 20.52 -25.84
C GLY A 205 -70.68 19.08 -25.95
N ILE A 206 -71.52 18.17 -26.44
CA ILE A 206 -71.10 16.79 -26.77
C ILE A 206 -70.12 16.81 -27.95
N LEU A 207 -70.40 17.62 -28.97
CA LEU A 207 -69.51 17.77 -30.13
C LEU A 207 -68.14 18.33 -29.71
N GLU A 208 -68.08 19.30 -28.81
CA GLU A 208 -66.83 19.87 -28.31
C GLU A 208 -66.02 18.86 -27.47
N LEU A 209 -66.68 18.05 -26.64
CA LEU A 209 -66.02 17.01 -25.85
C LEU A 209 -65.45 15.89 -26.73
N VAL A 210 -66.23 15.43 -27.72
CA VAL A 210 -65.77 14.45 -28.73
C VAL A 210 -64.63 15.04 -29.55
N GLN A 211 -64.71 16.30 -29.95
CA GLN A 211 -63.65 16.96 -30.70
C GLN A 211 -62.36 17.10 -29.86
N ALA A 212 -62.48 17.41 -28.57
CA ALA A 212 -61.35 17.47 -27.66
C ALA A 212 -60.70 16.10 -27.46
N GLU A 213 -61.49 15.04 -27.27
CA GLU A 213 -60.98 13.66 -27.15
C GLU A 213 -60.32 13.20 -28.45
N VAL A 214 -60.94 13.45 -29.62
CA VAL A 214 -60.36 13.10 -30.92
C VAL A 214 -59.03 13.84 -31.14
N LYS A 215 -58.92 15.12 -30.79
CA LYS A 215 -57.66 15.87 -30.89
C LYS A 215 -56.60 15.36 -29.91
N ALA A 216 -56.98 14.99 -28.68
CA ALA A 216 -56.07 14.38 -27.71
C ALA A 216 -55.56 13.02 -28.19
N LYS A 217 -56.42 12.22 -28.82
CA LYS A 217 -56.09 10.94 -29.45
C LYS A 217 -55.18 11.10 -30.65
N GLU A 218 -55.48 12.06 -31.52
CA GLU A 218 -54.63 12.44 -32.66
C GLU A 218 -53.23 12.84 -32.18
N GLY A 219 -53.14 13.67 -31.14
CA GLY A 219 -51.87 14.06 -30.53
C GLY A 219 -51.09 12.87 -29.94
N GLN A 220 -51.77 11.95 -29.24
CA GLN A 220 -51.17 10.74 -28.70
C GLN A 220 -50.66 9.81 -29.82
N VAL A 221 -51.42 9.65 -30.90
CA VAL A 221 -51.01 8.84 -32.07
C VAL A 221 -49.81 9.48 -32.76
N GLN A 222 -49.83 10.80 -32.97
CA GLN A 222 -48.72 11.51 -33.60
C GLN A 222 -47.43 11.40 -32.79
N GLU A 223 -47.51 11.55 -31.47
CA GLU A 223 -46.34 11.42 -30.59
C GLU A 223 -45.75 10.01 -30.61
N ARG A 224 -46.60 8.97 -30.61
CA ARG A 224 -46.12 7.58 -30.74
C ARG A 224 -45.47 7.32 -32.09
N LEU A 225 -46.05 7.84 -33.17
CA LEU A 225 -45.49 7.69 -34.51
C LEU A 225 -44.14 8.41 -34.63
N ASN A 226 -44.00 9.58 -33.99
CA ASN A 226 -42.72 10.30 -33.92
C ASN A 226 -41.68 9.49 -33.12
N GLN A 227 -42.06 8.89 -31.99
CA GLN A 227 -41.18 8.04 -31.18
C GLN A 227 -40.75 6.78 -31.93
N GLU A 228 -41.66 6.12 -32.66
CA GLU A 228 -41.34 4.96 -33.48
C GLU A 228 -40.38 5.33 -34.63
N ALA A 229 -40.63 6.46 -35.31
CA ALA A 229 -39.76 6.95 -36.36
C ALA A 229 -38.33 7.26 -35.84
N ALA A 230 -38.22 7.86 -34.65
CA ALA A 230 -36.94 8.11 -34.00
C ALA A 230 -36.20 6.80 -33.66
N LEU A 231 -36.88 5.83 -33.05
CA LEU A 231 -36.30 4.52 -32.73
C LEU A 231 -35.85 3.76 -33.98
N LEU A 232 -36.65 3.79 -35.06
CA LEU A 232 -36.28 3.17 -36.33
C LEU A 232 -35.04 3.84 -36.95
N SER A 233 -34.95 5.17 -36.90
CA SER A 233 -33.78 5.91 -37.36
C SER A 233 -32.52 5.49 -36.57
N ASP A 234 -32.61 5.44 -35.25
CA ASP A 234 -31.51 5.03 -34.38
C ASP A 234 -31.07 3.58 -34.66
N ILE A 235 -32.03 2.65 -34.81
CA ILE A 235 -31.75 1.24 -35.14
C ILE A 235 -31.05 1.13 -36.49
N LEU A 236 -31.51 1.87 -37.50
CA LEU A 236 -30.87 1.87 -38.83
C LEU A 236 -29.44 2.42 -38.76
N GLN A 237 -29.22 3.50 -38.01
CA GLN A 237 -27.88 4.06 -37.81
C GLN A 237 -26.94 3.07 -37.11
N LEU A 238 -27.41 2.38 -36.06
CA LEU A 238 -26.64 1.37 -35.34
C LEU A 238 -26.33 0.16 -36.25
N LYS A 239 -27.28 -0.27 -37.10
CA LYS A 239 -27.05 -1.34 -38.08
C LYS A 239 -26.04 -0.95 -39.16
N LEU A 240 -26.08 0.30 -39.62
CA LEU A 240 -25.09 0.83 -40.56
C LEU A 240 -23.68 0.83 -39.94
N GLN A 241 -23.55 1.29 -38.69
CA GLN A 241 -22.28 1.24 -37.96
C GLN A 241 -21.75 -0.19 -37.86
N LEU A 242 -22.57 -1.15 -37.43
CA LEU A 242 -22.18 -2.57 -37.38
C LEU A 242 -21.74 -3.14 -38.74
N SER A 243 -22.44 -2.77 -39.82
CA SER A 243 -22.06 -3.22 -41.17
C SER A 243 -20.73 -2.62 -41.65
N ALA A 244 -20.41 -1.39 -41.24
CA ALA A 244 -19.14 -0.76 -41.52
C ALA A 244 -18.00 -1.49 -40.77
N PHE A 245 -18.20 -1.81 -39.48
CA PHE A 245 -17.24 -2.59 -38.69
C PHE A 245 -16.97 -3.98 -39.27
N ALA A 246 -18.00 -4.68 -39.74
CA ALA A 246 -17.84 -5.99 -40.38
C ALA A 246 -17.05 -5.91 -41.70
N THR A 247 -17.13 -4.78 -42.42
CA THR A 247 -16.44 -4.59 -43.70
C THR A 247 -14.97 -4.23 -43.51
N GLU A 248 -14.62 -3.47 -42.47
CA GLU A 248 -13.23 -3.13 -42.13
C GLU A 248 -12.45 -4.37 -41.67
N GLY A 249 -13.06 -5.26 -40.89
CA GLY A 249 -12.42 -6.50 -40.43
C GLY A 249 -12.06 -7.52 -41.52
N GLN A 250 -12.61 -7.41 -42.74
CA GLN A 250 -12.30 -8.30 -43.86
C GLN A 250 -11.18 -7.78 -44.79
N GLN A 251 -10.79 -6.52 -44.69
CA GLN A 251 -9.72 -5.95 -45.52
C GLN A 251 -8.32 -6.22 -44.96
N ASP A 252 -8.20 -6.53 -43.68
CA ASP A 252 -6.91 -6.80 -43.02
C ASP A 252 -6.47 -8.28 -43.08
N THR A 253 -7.18 -9.15 -43.82
CA THR A 253 -6.81 -10.57 -43.98
C THR A 253 -6.53 -10.95 -45.45
N ASP A 254 -5.30 -10.62 -45.88
CA ASP A 254 -4.47 -11.26 -46.94
C ASP A 254 -4.84 -11.09 -48.44
N PRO A 255 -3.85 -11.07 -49.39
CA PRO A 255 -2.66 -11.96 -49.40
C PRO A 255 -1.31 -11.40 -49.94
N SER A 256 -0.17 -11.95 -49.49
CA SER A 256 0.99 -12.31 -50.36
C SER A 256 2.07 -13.18 -49.68
N ASN A 257 1.83 -14.49 -49.75
CA ASN A 257 2.71 -15.60 -50.14
C ASN A 257 4.18 -15.32 -50.58
N THR A 258 5.17 -16.01 -49.99
CA THR A 258 6.02 -17.05 -50.63
C THR A 258 7.10 -17.61 -49.66
N GLY A 259 7.10 -18.93 -49.48
CA GLY A 259 8.18 -19.70 -48.81
C GLY A 259 9.43 -19.88 -49.69
N PRO A 260 10.42 -20.75 -49.35
CA PRO A 260 10.17 -22.10 -48.83
C PRO A 260 11.14 -22.65 -47.75
N THR A 261 10.66 -23.72 -47.13
CA THR A 261 11.35 -24.75 -46.33
C THR A 261 12.48 -25.47 -47.09
N SER A 262 13.60 -25.72 -46.41
CA SER A 262 14.27 -27.04 -46.45
C SER A 262 15.19 -27.30 -45.24
N PRO A 263 15.47 -28.59 -44.92
CA PRO A 263 15.93 -29.05 -43.61
C PRO A 263 17.38 -29.59 -43.56
N ASP A 264 17.93 -29.59 -42.32
CA ASP A 264 18.99 -30.45 -41.72
C ASP A 264 20.40 -30.53 -42.37
N PRO A 265 21.40 -31.18 -41.73
CA PRO A 265 21.88 -31.13 -40.34
C PRO A 265 23.41 -30.83 -40.33
N ASP A 266 24.04 -30.55 -39.18
CA ASP A 266 25.42 -31.02 -38.94
C ASP A 266 25.90 -30.76 -37.50
N THR A 267 26.20 -31.88 -36.84
CA THR A 267 27.05 -31.97 -35.64
C THR A 267 28.49 -32.12 -36.10
N PRO A 268 29.49 -31.53 -35.41
CA PRO A 268 30.70 -32.31 -35.17
C PRO A 268 31.20 -32.25 -33.71
N GLN A 269 31.32 -33.47 -33.18
CA GLN A 269 32.45 -34.06 -32.46
C GLN A 269 33.31 -33.24 -31.48
N ALA A 270 33.35 -33.82 -30.28
CA ALA A 270 34.45 -33.87 -29.32
C ALA A 270 35.88 -33.69 -29.88
N GLU A 271 36.66 -32.84 -29.21
CA GLU A 271 38.11 -32.98 -29.13
C GLU A 271 38.53 -33.15 -27.66
N ARG A 272 39.24 -34.27 -27.41
CA ARG A 272 40.13 -34.50 -26.27
C ARG A 272 41.51 -33.94 -26.61
N LYS A 273 42.17 -33.34 -25.62
CA LYS A 273 43.64 -33.24 -25.34
C LYS A 273 43.80 -32.12 -24.32
N ASP A 274 44.51 -32.20 -23.20
CA ASP A 274 45.33 -33.20 -22.52
C ASP A 274 45.16 -32.95 -21.00
#